data_AF-A0A482XQZ9-F1
#
_entry.id   AF-A0A482XQZ9-F1
#
_cell.length_a   1.000
_cell.length_b   1.000
_cell.length_c   1.000
_cell.angle_alpha   90.00
_cell.angle_beta   90.00
_cell.angle_gamma   90.00
#
_symmetry.space_group_name_H-M   'P 1'
#
loop_
_entity.id
_entity.type
_entity.pdbx_description
1 polymer ?
#
loop_
_entity_poly.entity_id
_entity_poly.type
_entity_poly.pdbx_seq_one_letter_code
_entity_poly.pdbx_strand_id
1 'polypeptide(L)'
;MVSDTRVMDWSLPPPTQPTTPPPPKRSLISACDNRRRLVPFAPSGFKVRYLKVFESKLNYSDHDVIKWVRYIGRSGLYETRC
;
A
#
# COMPACT_ATOMS: atom_id res chain seq x y z
N MET A 1 -17.28 55.67 -11.24
CA MET A 1 -16.54 55.05 -10.13
C MET A 1 -17.55 54.38 -9.21
N VAL A 2 -17.77 53.08 -9.36
CA VAL A 2 -18.39 52.25 -8.32
C VAL A 2 -17.55 50.98 -8.31
N SER A 3 -16.75 50.85 -7.26
CA SER A 3 -15.85 49.73 -7.01
C SER A 3 -16.69 48.58 -6.44
N ASP A 4 -17.03 47.60 -7.27
CA ASP A 4 -17.74 46.41 -6.78
C ASP A 4 -16.71 45.36 -6.36
N THR A 5 -16.29 45.49 -5.11
CA THR A 5 -15.42 44.58 -4.39
C THR A 5 -16.18 43.28 -4.19
N ARG A 6 -15.88 42.24 -4.97
CA ARG A 6 -16.34 40.88 -4.65
C ARG A 6 -15.73 40.47 -3.33
N VAL A 7 -16.51 40.62 -2.27
CA VAL A 7 -16.27 40.05 -0.96
C VAL A 7 -16.09 38.55 -1.17
N MET A 8 -14.89 38.04 -0.87
CA MET A 8 -14.70 36.61 -0.67
C MET A 8 -15.49 36.25 0.58
N ASP A 9 -16.71 35.75 0.38
CA ASP A 9 -17.56 35.25 1.45
C ASP A 9 -16.89 34.02 2.08
N TRP A 10 -16.29 34.22 3.25
CA TRP A 10 -15.58 33.20 4.03
C TRP A 10 -16.51 32.18 4.70
N SER A 11 -17.80 32.19 4.40
CA SER A 11 -18.82 31.38 5.09
C SER A 11 -19.08 30.00 4.47
N LEU A 12 -18.44 29.66 3.35
CA LEU A 12 -18.64 28.35 2.71
C LEU A 12 -17.65 27.31 3.27
N PRO A 13 -18.12 26.19 3.84
CA PRO A 13 -17.23 25.09 4.22
C PRO A 13 -16.55 24.54 2.96
N PRO A 14 -15.29 24.08 3.06
CA PRO A 14 -14.57 23.54 1.92
C PRO A 14 -15.33 22.33 1.34
N PRO A 15 -15.32 22.14 0.01
CA PRO A 15 -15.99 21.01 -0.62
C PRO A 15 -15.45 19.70 -0.02
N THR A 16 -16.35 18.94 0.61
CA THR A 16 -16.02 17.63 1.18
C THR A 16 -15.52 16.71 0.08
N GLN A 17 -14.27 16.27 0.20
CA GLN A 17 -13.64 15.34 -0.73
C GLN A 17 -14.50 14.07 -0.89
N PRO A 18 -14.60 13.48 -2.09
CA PRO A 18 -15.29 12.21 -2.26
C PRO A 18 -14.56 11.12 -1.46
N THR A 19 -15.20 10.64 -0.40
CA THR A 19 -14.72 9.51 0.40
C THR A 19 -14.68 8.25 -0.46
N THR A 20 -13.49 7.93 -0.98
CA THR A 20 -13.21 6.65 -1.61
C THR A 20 -13.38 5.55 -0.56
N PRO A 21 -14.19 4.50 -0.82
CA PRO A 21 -14.32 3.40 0.13
C PRO A 21 -12.97 2.69 0.30
N PRO A 22 -12.61 2.23 1.51
CA PRO A 22 -11.38 1.49 1.72
C PRO A 22 -11.41 0.20 0.88
N PRO A 23 -10.27 -0.21 0.30
CA PRO A 23 -10.22 -1.44 -0.49
C PRO A 23 -10.63 -2.64 0.38
N PRO A 24 -11.40 -3.60 -0.18
CA PRO A 24 -11.82 -4.77 0.57
C PRO A 24 -10.59 -5.53 1.06
N LYS A 25 -10.54 -5.82 2.37
CA LYS A 25 -9.52 -6.69 2.98
C LYS A 25 -9.70 -8.10 2.41
N ARG A 26 -9.09 -8.37 1.27
CA ARG A 26 -9.19 -9.65 0.55
C ARG A 26 -8.31 -10.68 1.25
N SER A 27 -8.76 -11.20 2.39
CA SER A 27 -8.21 -12.44 2.97
C SER A 27 -8.78 -13.65 2.23
N LEU A 28 -8.39 -13.81 0.97
CA LEU A 28 -8.58 -15.07 0.25
C LEU A 28 -7.24 -15.79 0.24
N ILE A 29 -6.94 -16.43 1.36
CA ILE A 29 -5.96 -17.52 1.38
C ILE A 29 -6.67 -18.67 0.68
N SER A 30 -6.49 -18.77 -0.64
CA SER A 30 -7.06 -19.81 -1.48
C SER A 30 -6.49 -21.17 -1.06
N ALA A 31 -7.15 -21.79 -0.10
CA ALA A 31 -6.93 -23.16 0.32
C ALA A 31 -7.58 -24.11 -0.70
N CYS A 32 -6.96 -24.28 -1.88
CA CYS A 32 -7.31 -25.33 -2.86
C CYS A 32 -6.14 -25.53 -3.84
N ASP A 33 -4.94 -25.88 -3.35
CA ASP A 33 -3.95 -26.63 -4.13
C ASP A 33 -3.18 -27.55 -3.17
N ASN A 34 -3.56 -28.83 -3.15
CA ASN A 34 -3.27 -29.77 -2.06
C ASN A 34 -1.81 -30.27 -2.02
N ARG A 35 -0.83 -29.56 -2.62
CA ARG A 35 0.59 -29.98 -2.58
C ARG A 35 1.62 -28.90 -2.27
N ARG A 36 1.25 -27.63 -2.08
CA ARG A 36 2.22 -26.57 -1.75
C ARG A 36 1.63 -25.60 -0.73
N ARG A 37 2.07 -25.69 0.54
CA ARG A 37 1.70 -24.69 1.55
C ARG A 37 2.43 -23.39 1.21
N LEU A 38 1.65 -22.37 0.85
CA LEU A 38 2.13 -21.01 0.64
C LEU A 38 2.04 -20.25 1.95
N VAL A 39 3.10 -19.53 2.27
CA VAL A 39 3.26 -18.84 3.53
C VAL A 39 3.44 -17.34 3.23
N PRO A 40 2.59 -16.43 3.75
CA PRO A 40 2.65 -15.00 3.45
C PRO A 40 3.75 -14.27 4.26
N PHE A 41 4.81 -14.97 4.63
CA PHE A 41 5.99 -14.43 5.31
C PHE A 41 7.25 -15.14 4.81
N ALA A 42 8.41 -14.48 4.95
CA ALA A 42 9.70 -15.09 4.63
C ALA A 42 10.08 -16.11 5.72
N PRO A 43 10.30 -17.40 5.39
CA PRO A 43 10.72 -18.41 6.39
C PRO A 43 12.07 -18.09 7.06
N SER A 44 12.90 -17.27 6.40
CA SER A 44 14.18 -16.78 6.93
C SER A 44 14.06 -15.66 7.98
N GLY A 45 12.85 -15.17 8.25
CA GLY A 45 12.64 -13.99 9.11
C GLY A 45 13.01 -12.67 8.43
N PHE A 46 13.32 -12.68 7.12
CA PHE A 46 13.66 -11.47 6.37
C PHE A 46 12.49 -10.48 6.33
N LYS A 47 12.78 -9.22 6.69
CA LYS A 47 11.82 -8.13 6.67
C LYS A 47 12.42 -6.93 5.96
N VAL A 48 11.77 -6.48 4.88
CA VAL A 48 12.09 -5.23 4.20
C VAL A 48 11.83 -4.08 5.17
N ARG A 49 12.90 -3.35 5.52
CA ARG A 49 12.82 -2.24 6.47
C ARG A 49 12.59 -0.90 5.80
N TYR A 50 13.22 -0.68 4.65
CA TYR A 50 13.07 0.50 3.83
C TYR A 50 13.32 0.12 2.37
N LEU A 51 12.61 0.79 1.47
CA LEU A 51 12.90 0.77 0.03
C LEU A 51 13.08 2.23 -0.34
N LYS A 52 14.33 2.64 -0.53
CA LYS A 52 14.70 4.04 -0.76
C LYS A 52 14.83 4.24 -2.26
N VAL A 53 14.02 5.13 -2.83
CA VAL A 53 14.04 5.49 -4.24
C VAL A 53 14.57 6.91 -4.34
N PHE A 54 15.64 7.09 -5.10
CA PHE A 54 16.17 8.40 -5.42
C PHE A 54 16.13 8.57 -6.92
N GLU A 55 15.38 9.57 -7.38
CA GLU A 55 15.53 10.08 -8.72
C GLU A 55 16.04 11.52 -8.65
N SER A 56 17.16 11.78 -9.33
CA SER A 56 17.78 13.10 -9.40
C SER A 56 17.38 13.89 -10.64
N LYS A 57 16.82 13.24 -11.67
CA LYS A 57 16.47 13.88 -12.94
C LYS A 57 14.98 14.19 -13.06
N LEU A 58 14.10 13.38 -12.48
CA LEU A 58 12.68 13.65 -12.37
C LEU A 58 12.33 14.21 -10.98
N ASN A 59 11.38 15.14 -10.95
CA ASN A 59 10.95 15.92 -9.79
C ASN A 59 10.04 15.16 -8.80
N TYR A 60 10.09 13.83 -8.74
CA TYR A 60 9.34 13.06 -7.75
C TYR A 60 10.26 12.60 -6.62
N SER A 61 9.78 12.77 -5.39
CA SER A 61 10.50 12.43 -4.17
C SER A 61 10.21 10.99 -3.74
N ASP A 62 11.03 10.44 -2.85
CA ASP A 62 10.81 9.11 -2.23
C ASP A 62 9.44 8.98 -1.56
N HIS A 63 8.88 10.12 -1.12
CA HIS A 63 7.56 10.24 -0.51
C HIS A 63 6.41 10.07 -1.50
N ASP A 64 6.64 10.34 -2.79
CA ASP A 64 5.62 10.27 -3.84
C ASP A 64 5.51 8.84 -4.43
N VAL A 65 6.46 7.97 -4.09
CA VAL A 65 6.53 6.60 -4.61
C VAL A 65 5.70 5.65 -3.74
N ILE A 66 4.70 5.01 -4.36
CA ILE A 66 3.94 3.92 -3.73
C ILE A 66 4.79 2.64 -3.74
N LYS A 67 5.08 2.10 -2.55
CA LYS A 67 5.97 0.94 -2.37
C LYS A 67 5.18 -0.30 -1.96
N TRP A 68 5.32 -1.38 -2.73
CA TRP A 68 4.66 -2.66 -2.47
C TRP A 68 5.68 -3.77 -2.20
N VAL A 69 5.41 -4.63 -1.22
CA VAL A 69 6.22 -5.82 -0.90
C VAL A 69 5.29 -7.01 -0.76
N ARG A 70 5.66 -8.14 -1.37
CA ARG A 70 4.94 -9.41 -1.21
C ARG A 70 5.91 -10.51 -0.83
N TYR A 71 5.67 -11.15 0.31
CA TYR A 71 6.39 -12.36 0.72
C TYR A 71 5.68 -13.59 0.19
N ILE A 72 6.44 -14.51 -0.41
CA ILE A 72 5.95 -15.80 -0.90
C ILE A 72 6.88 -16.89 -0.38
N GLY A 73 6.62 -17.37 0.83
CA GLY A 73 7.25 -18.56 1.37
C GLY A 73 6.61 -19.82 0.79
N ARG A 74 7.42 -20.82 0.45
CA ARG A 74 6.96 -22.16 0.07
C ARG A 74 7.50 -23.15 1.10
N SER A 75 6.64 -24.04 1.60
CA SER A 75 7.12 -25.17 2.39
C SER A 75 7.95 -26.09 1.50
N GLY A 76 9.24 -26.25 1.83
CA GLY A 76 10.08 -27.30 1.24
C GLY A 76 9.75 -28.68 1.81
N LEU A 77 10.66 -29.65 1.62
CA LEU A 77 10.59 -30.94 2.31
C LEU A 77 10.85 -30.71 3.80
N TYR A 78 9.78 -30.63 4.58
CA TYR A 78 9.83 -30.58 6.05
C TYR A 78 9.41 -31.96 6.57
N GLU A 79 10.38 -32.72 7.07
CA GLU A 79 10.16 -34.04 7.66
C GLU A 79 10.17 -33.95 9.19
N THR A 80 9.27 -34.68 9.85
CA THR A 80 9.28 -34.86 11.30
C THR A 80 9.60 -36.31 11.57
N ARG A 81 10.68 -36.59 12.32
CA ARG A 81 11.05 -37.96 12.71
C ARG A 81 10.22 -38.38 13.93
N CYS A 82 9.69 -39.60 13.90
CA CYS A 82 9.02 -40.26 15.01
C CYS A 82 9.96 -41.22 15.75
#